data_AF-A0A945X6B0-F1
#
_entry.id   AF-A0A945X6B0-F1
#
_cell.length_a   1.000
_cell.length_b   1.000
_cell.length_c   1.000
_cell.angle_alpha   90.00
_cell.angle_beta   90.00
_cell.angle_gamma   90.00
#
_symmetry.space_group_name_H-M   'P 1'
#
loop_
_entity.id
_entity.type
_entity.pdbx_description
1 polymer ?
#
loop_
_entity_poly.entity_id
_entity_poly.type
_entity_poly.pdbx_seq_one_letter_code
_entity_poly.pdbx_strand_id
1 'polypeptide(L)'
;MSEGLWLYGYWRRGYRAEFIRVTSLTPDTSTIELAAKNSLGALEDGGAKRYSAMHVLEELDTPGEWYLDRKRGVLLLWPPRERNSSEVVLSLNSTAVIHCVEASHLEFRGLGVECSASCGIRIEKGANCRVVACEVRNVGAHGIHVKGDRHQVVGCDIHHTGDKAIAMDCGNRYTLARGDSLIDNCHLHHTNRVVRAGSQAVSFLGVGNRFSHNVIHDTGYIAIRFGGNEHVMEFNRLFRTNVESAEGGVFYTGRDWTSRGSVIRHNFIHHVQDTQEGCGSSTRFVHLDDSAPEIEIHGNVCYRIGGGVSICGGAANNVHDNLFVECAWGVDIGPRGHDMFEPDGKGGFTMVGQSGWGSLPKYLKRYKWNQPPYSTRYPKLVAMFKQRPIAAPWFNTVTRNVMVQCGRGVRSAGMQPGWSTVENNWEGEDPGFVEKDHTSLDFRLADSAVARKAVGFQPLQLDRVGLYESLDRRSWPVVLDVPAKDWRPRWMHLRDEAKRGPSDLPVFKVMQVTGKIAIDGVVDPMEWTPGDATGSAPEIHDTAELVWTHTRAKAVRVSQAMLQSDETCLYVNFRNEIDGTKGITGGHKWGRDDAVEISLAEVKGGKIGPTIVLRGYADGGSGRFRMKK
;
A
#
# COMPACT_ATOMS: atom_id res chain seq x y z
N MET A 1 -0.59 -11.37 -34.19
CA MET A 1 -0.97 -11.68 -32.80
C MET A 1 -0.61 -13.09 -32.29
N SER A 2 -0.22 -14.04 -33.17
CA SER A 2 0.26 -15.38 -32.78
C SER A 2 1.54 -15.41 -31.93
N GLU A 3 2.24 -14.29 -31.79
CA GLU A 3 3.55 -14.18 -31.10
C GLU A 3 3.42 -13.85 -29.60
N GLY A 4 2.21 -13.52 -29.14
CA GLY A 4 1.92 -13.32 -27.72
C GLY A 4 2.02 -11.86 -27.27
N LEU A 5 1.16 -10.98 -27.80
CA LEU A 5 0.96 -9.64 -27.22
C LEU A 5 0.29 -9.77 -25.85
N TRP A 6 0.89 -9.17 -24.83
CA TRP A 6 0.32 -9.07 -23.48
C TRP A 6 0.18 -7.61 -23.08
N LEU A 7 -0.83 -7.33 -22.27
CA LEU A 7 -0.86 -6.10 -21.49
C LEU A 7 -0.58 -6.42 -20.03
N TYR A 8 0.35 -5.70 -19.42
CA TYR A 8 0.54 -5.67 -17.98
C TYR A 8 -0.13 -4.42 -17.42
N GLY A 9 -1.13 -4.58 -16.56
CA GLY A 9 -1.90 -3.42 -16.10
C GLY A 9 -2.64 -3.57 -14.79
N TYR A 10 -3.02 -2.43 -14.23
CA TYR A 10 -3.91 -2.26 -13.08
C TYR A 10 -5.35 -2.14 -13.59
N TRP A 11 -6.01 -3.28 -13.71
CA TRP A 11 -7.31 -3.39 -14.39
C TRP A 11 -8.48 -2.86 -13.58
N ARG A 12 -8.40 -2.91 -12.24
CA ARG A 12 -9.49 -2.47 -11.36
C ARG A 12 -9.02 -1.68 -10.15
N ARG A 13 -8.02 -2.18 -9.41
CA ARG A 13 -7.56 -1.56 -8.16
C ARG A 13 -6.05 -1.38 -8.15
N GLY A 14 -5.56 -0.38 -7.42
CA GLY A 14 -4.13 -0.06 -7.32
C GLY A 14 -3.28 -1.14 -6.64
N TYR A 15 -3.90 -2.11 -5.95
CA TYR A 15 -3.21 -3.20 -5.25
C TYR A 15 -2.98 -4.47 -6.09
N ARG A 16 -3.49 -4.55 -7.31
CA ARG A 16 -3.41 -5.75 -8.16
C ARG A 16 -3.11 -5.34 -9.60
N ALA A 17 -2.03 -5.89 -10.15
CA ALA A 17 -1.71 -5.79 -11.56
C ALA A 17 -1.48 -7.18 -12.15
N GLU A 18 -1.88 -7.36 -13.40
CA GLU A 18 -1.87 -8.68 -14.05
C GLU A 18 -1.46 -8.56 -15.51
N PHE A 19 -0.75 -9.59 -15.99
CA PHE A 19 -0.56 -9.81 -17.41
C PHE A 19 -1.80 -10.47 -17.98
N ILE A 20 -2.41 -9.85 -19.00
CA ILE A 20 -3.54 -10.43 -19.73
C ILE A 20 -3.19 -10.39 -21.22
N ARG A 21 -3.32 -11.55 -21.88
CA ARG A 21 -3.03 -11.68 -23.31
C ARG A 21 -4.08 -10.92 -24.13
N VAL A 22 -3.63 -10.28 -25.21
CA VAL A 22 -4.53 -9.68 -26.20
C VAL A 22 -4.95 -10.73 -27.23
N THR A 23 -6.25 -10.81 -27.51
CA THR A 23 -6.83 -11.71 -28.53
C THR A 23 -7.01 -11.03 -29.86
N SER A 24 -7.52 -9.79 -29.84
CA SER A 24 -7.75 -9.01 -31.05
C SER A 24 -7.51 -7.51 -30.81
N LEU A 25 -7.22 -6.81 -31.90
CA LEU A 25 -7.08 -5.37 -31.97
C LEU A 25 -7.95 -4.90 -33.14
N THR A 26 -8.85 -3.95 -32.87
CA THR A 26 -9.74 -3.37 -33.89
C THR A 26 -9.42 -1.86 -33.99
N PRO A 27 -8.57 -1.45 -34.94
CA PRO A 27 -8.11 -0.06 -35.05
C PRO A 27 -9.25 0.95 -35.27
N ASP A 28 -10.21 0.61 -36.12
CA ASP A 28 -11.34 1.48 -36.49
C ASP A 28 -12.17 1.90 -35.26
N THR A 29 -12.25 1.03 -34.26
CA THR A 29 -12.97 1.28 -33.00
C THR A 29 -12.04 1.45 -31.80
N SER A 30 -10.72 1.51 -32.03
CA SER A 30 -9.68 1.56 -30.97
C SER A 30 -9.92 0.53 -29.85
N THR A 31 -10.38 -0.67 -30.23
CA THR A 31 -10.77 -1.71 -29.27
C THR A 31 -9.68 -2.75 -29.11
N ILE A 32 -9.36 -3.08 -27.86
CA ILE A 32 -8.44 -4.17 -27.49
C ILE A 32 -9.27 -5.24 -26.78
N GLU A 33 -9.30 -6.45 -27.33
CA GLU A 33 -9.92 -7.58 -26.67
C GLU A 33 -8.89 -8.37 -25.86
N LEU A 34 -9.26 -8.67 -24.61
CA LEU A 34 -8.44 -9.41 -23.67
C LEU A 34 -8.90 -10.86 -23.57
N ALA A 35 -7.94 -11.79 -23.52
CA ALA A 35 -8.19 -13.22 -23.45
C ALA A 35 -8.88 -13.68 -22.16
N ALA A 36 -8.85 -12.85 -21.11
CA ALA A 36 -9.45 -13.16 -19.82
C ALA A 36 -9.94 -11.89 -19.14
N LYS A 37 -10.93 -12.06 -18.25
CA LYS A 37 -11.27 -11.03 -17.27
C LYS A 37 -10.16 -10.97 -16.22
N ASN A 38 -9.85 -9.77 -15.73
CA ASN A 38 -8.95 -9.63 -14.59
C ASN A 38 -9.54 -10.30 -13.34
N SER A 39 -8.69 -10.71 -12.41
CA SER A 39 -9.08 -11.48 -11.22
C SER A 39 -9.97 -10.72 -10.24
N LEU A 40 -10.05 -9.40 -10.35
CA LEU A 40 -10.90 -8.56 -9.53
C LEU A 40 -12.28 -8.34 -10.17
N GLY A 41 -12.57 -8.89 -11.35
CA GLY A 41 -13.89 -8.79 -11.99
C GLY A 41 -13.96 -7.71 -13.08
N ALA A 42 -15.06 -6.97 -13.17
CA ALA A 42 -15.21 -5.92 -14.18
C ALA A 42 -14.25 -4.75 -13.95
N LEU A 43 -13.88 -4.04 -15.02
CA LEU A 43 -13.14 -2.78 -14.95
C LEU A 43 -13.96 -1.73 -14.18
N GLU A 44 -13.29 -0.74 -13.59
CA GLU A 44 -13.98 0.41 -13.01
C GLU A 44 -14.49 1.37 -14.10
N ASP A 45 -15.43 2.25 -13.73
CA ASP A 45 -15.89 3.33 -14.60
C ASP A 45 -14.69 4.20 -15.03
N GLY A 46 -14.47 4.30 -16.35
CA GLY A 46 -13.30 4.95 -16.93
C GLY A 46 -12.13 4.00 -17.29
N GLY A 47 -12.29 2.69 -17.11
CA GLY A 47 -11.36 1.67 -17.61
C GLY A 47 -10.03 1.55 -16.86
N ALA A 48 -9.12 0.73 -17.39
CA ALA A 48 -7.78 0.56 -16.84
C ALA A 48 -6.91 1.79 -17.17
N LYS A 49 -6.51 2.55 -16.14
CA LYS A 49 -5.77 3.82 -16.32
C LYS A 49 -4.25 3.66 -16.35
N ARG A 50 -3.72 2.49 -15.96
CA ARG A 50 -2.27 2.22 -15.90
C ARG A 50 -1.99 0.82 -16.45
N TYR A 51 -1.53 0.75 -17.69
CA TYR A 51 -1.08 -0.49 -18.32
C TYR A 51 0.05 -0.22 -19.30
N SER A 52 0.77 -1.28 -19.67
CA SER A 52 1.88 -1.29 -20.63
C SER A 52 1.72 -2.49 -21.56
N ALA A 53 2.07 -2.32 -22.83
CA ALA A 53 2.17 -3.42 -23.77
C ALA A 53 3.51 -4.15 -23.55
N MET A 54 3.48 -5.47 -23.65
CA MET A 54 4.62 -6.34 -23.38
C MET A 54 4.76 -7.32 -24.54
N HIS A 55 6.01 -7.64 -24.87
CA HIS A 55 6.36 -8.55 -25.98
C HIS A 55 5.91 -8.02 -27.35
N VAL A 56 6.19 -6.75 -27.61
CA VAL A 56 5.99 -6.04 -28.89
C VAL A 56 7.36 -5.72 -29.47
N LEU A 57 7.62 -6.08 -30.73
CA LEU A 57 8.93 -5.85 -31.35
C LEU A 57 9.17 -4.36 -31.60
N GLU A 58 8.12 -3.64 -31.97
CA GLU A 58 8.11 -2.22 -32.28
C GLU A 58 8.39 -1.35 -31.05
N GLU A 59 8.21 -1.88 -29.83
CA GLU A 59 8.49 -1.20 -28.56
C GLU A 59 9.91 -1.51 -28.03
N LEU A 60 10.77 -2.18 -28.82
CA LEU A 60 12.18 -2.39 -28.48
C LEU A 60 12.98 -1.11 -28.77
N ASP A 61 13.00 -0.15 -27.85
CA ASP A 61 13.44 1.23 -28.11
C ASP A 61 14.57 1.74 -27.20
N THR A 62 14.89 1.00 -26.13
CA THR A 62 15.87 1.44 -25.12
C THR A 62 16.87 0.32 -24.75
N PRO A 63 18.15 0.65 -24.49
CA PRO A 63 19.13 -0.32 -23.96
C PRO A 63 18.65 -1.11 -22.75
N GLY A 64 18.77 -2.45 -22.80
CA GLY A 64 18.34 -3.39 -21.76
C GLY A 64 17.06 -4.15 -22.10
N GLU A 65 16.33 -3.73 -23.14
CA GLU A 65 15.13 -4.41 -23.60
C GLU A 65 15.44 -5.57 -24.55
N TRP A 66 14.48 -6.50 -24.67
CA TRP A 66 14.61 -7.67 -25.53
C TRP A 66 13.25 -8.14 -26.05
N TYR A 67 13.29 -8.82 -27.20
CA TYR A 67 12.13 -9.46 -27.83
C TYR A 67 12.52 -10.88 -28.29
N LEU A 68 11.68 -11.87 -27.98
CA LEU A 68 11.86 -13.26 -28.41
C LEU A 68 10.88 -13.61 -29.53
N ASP A 69 11.38 -13.72 -30.77
CA ASP A 69 10.64 -14.29 -31.89
C ASP A 69 10.60 -15.82 -31.70
N ARG A 70 9.53 -16.30 -31.06
CA ARG A 70 9.37 -17.72 -30.74
C ARG A 70 9.21 -18.60 -31.98
N LYS A 71 8.72 -18.05 -33.09
CA LYS A 71 8.51 -18.83 -34.33
C LYS A 71 9.83 -19.09 -35.03
N ARG A 72 10.69 -18.06 -35.11
CA ARG A 72 12.01 -18.18 -35.72
C ARG A 72 13.07 -18.69 -34.75
N GLY A 73 12.80 -18.68 -33.44
CA GLY A 73 13.77 -19.02 -32.42
C GLY A 73 14.88 -17.96 -32.28
N VAL A 74 14.54 -16.69 -32.54
CA VAL A 74 15.50 -15.57 -32.56
C VAL A 74 15.26 -14.66 -31.36
N LEU A 75 16.31 -14.41 -30.58
CA LEU A 75 16.33 -13.38 -29.53
C LEU A 75 16.93 -12.10 -30.10
N LEU A 76 16.15 -11.02 -30.06
CA LEU A 76 16.60 -9.66 -30.33
C LEU A 76 16.85 -8.99 -28.97
N LEU A 77 18.07 -8.54 -28.72
CA LEU A 77 18.48 -7.91 -27.47
C LEU A 77 19.13 -6.57 -27.79
N TRP A 78 18.61 -5.50 -27.20
CA TRP A 78 19.33 -4.23 -27.14
C TRP A 78 20.24 -4.26 -25.91
N PRO A 79 21.56 -4.41 -26.06
CA PRO A 79 22.44 -4.53 -24.90
C PRO A 79 22.42 -3.25 -24.04
N PRO A 80 22.47 -3.36 -22.70
CA PRO A 80 22.69 -2.21 -21.83
C PRO A 80 23.98 -1.46 -22.22
N ARG A 81 23.98 -0.13 -22.08
CA ARG A 81 25.05 0.77 -22.57
C ARG A 81 26.48 0.44 -22.08
N GLU A 82 26.62 -0.34 -21.01
CA GLU A 82 27.90 -0.55 -20.31
C GLU A 82 28.56 -1.93 -20.53
N ARG A 83 28.03 -2.84 -21.37
CA ARG A 83 28.69 -4.15 -21.57
C ARG A 83 28.77 -4.61 -23.03
N ASN A 84 29.99 -4.96 -23.43
CA ASN A 84 30.31 -5.64 -24.68
C ASN A 84 30.81 -7.10 -24.46
N SER A 85 30.54 -7.74 -23.30
CA SER A 85 31.09 -9.09 -23.00
C SER A 85 30.28 -9.99 -22.04
N SER A 86 29.00 -9.71 -21.75
CA SER A 86 28.22 -10.58 -20.84
C SER A 86 27.62 -11.82 -21.52
N GLU A 87 27.71 -12.96 -20.85
CA GLU A 87 26.92 -14.17 -21.13
C GLU A 87 25.42 -13.84 -21.13
N VAL A 88 24.69 -14.35 -22.12
CA VAL A 88 23.23 -14.22 -22.22
C VAL A 88 22.60 -15.57 -21.89
N VAL A 89 21.88 -15.64 -20.78
CA VAL A 89 21.20 -16.86 -20.33
C VAL A 89 19.69 -16.74 -20.52
N LEU A 90 19.12 -17.64 -21.30
CA LEU A 90 17.67 -17.82 -21.43
C LEU A 90 17.26 -19.14 -20.78
N SER A 91 16.55 -19.09 -19.66
CA SER A 91 16.06 -20.29 -18.99
C SER A 91 14.82 -20.85 -19.70
N LEU A 92 14.88 -22.14 -20.04
CA LEU A 92 13.73 -22.95 -20.46
C LEU A 92 13.24 -23.90 -19.36
N ASN A 93 13.93 -23.95 -18.20
CA ASN A 93 13.57 -24.83 -17.10
C ASN A 93 12.27 -24.36 -16.42
N SER A 94 11.19 -25.11 -16.61
CA SER A 94 9.87 -24.81 -16.04
C SER A 94 9.64 -25.45 -14.66
N THR A 95 10.60 -26.19 -14.11
CA THR A 95 10.55 -26.77 -12.76
C THR A 95 11.54 -26.09 -11.82
N ALA A 96 11.42 -26.36 -10.52
CA ALA A 96 12.43 -25.89 -9.59
C ALA A 96 13.81 -26.48 -9.94
N VAL A 97 14.90 -25.75 -9.67
CA VAL A 97 16.27 -26.28 -9.86
C VAL A 97 16.51 -27.46 -8.91
N ILE A 98 16.12 -27.28 -7.64
CA ILE A 98 16.13 -28.35 -6.64
C ILE A 98 14.68 -28.55 -6.20
N HIS A 99 14.14 -29.76 -6.41
CA HIS A 99 12.81 -30.14 -5.95
C HIS A 99 12.87 -31.38 -5.08
N CYS A 100 12.48 -31.23 -3.81
CA CYS A 100 12.35 -32.30 -2.84
C CYS A 100 10.88 -32.49 -2.47
N VAL A 101 10.42 -33.73 -2.47
CA VAL A 101 9.06 -34.12 -2.04
C VAL A 101 9.18 -35.15 -0.93
N GLU A 102 8.53 -34.89 0.21
CA GLU A 102 8.49 -35.77 1.38
C GLU A 102 9.89 -36.14 1.94
N ALA A 103 10.88 -35.30 1.69
CA ALA A 103 12.24 -35.49 2.17
C ALA A 103 12.42 -34.93 3.58
N SER A 104 13.27 -35.59 4.38
CA SER A 104 13.61 -35.14 5.73
C SER A 104 15.11 -35.24 5.96
N HIS A 105 15.64 -34.41 6.87
CA HIS A 105 17.05 -34.44 7.27
C HIS A 105 18.04 -34.15 6.14
N LEU A 106 17.65 -33.31 5.18
CA LEU A 106 18.55 -32.83 4.12
C LEU A 106 19.12 -31.46 4.45
N GLU A 107 20.38 -31.22 4.11
CA GLU A 107 20.98 -29.88 4.15
C GLU A 107 21.55 -29.51 2.78
N PHE A 108 21.12 -28.35 2.26
CA PHE A 108 21.71 -27.70 1.10
C PHE A 108 22.56 -26.54 1.60
N ARG A 109 23.88 -26.62 1.46
CA ARG A 109 24.81 -25.62 2.00
C ARG A 109 25.70 -25.01 0.92
N GLY A 110 25.83 -23.69 0.94
CA GLY A 110 26.84 -22.98 0.14
C GLY A 110 26.57 -22.96 -1.37
N LEU A 111 25.40 -23.39 -1.82
CA LEU A 111 25.07 -23.53 -3.24
C LEU A 111 24.70 -22.18 -3.87
N GLY A 112 25.15 -21.96 -5.11
CA GLY A 112 24.56 -20.97 -6.02
C GLY A 112 23.47 -21.63 -6.86
N VAL A 113 22.24 -21.14 -6.78
CA VAL A 113 21.08 -21.67 -7.51
C VAL A 113 20.48 -20.56 -8.37
N GLU A 114 20.55 -20.68 -9.69
CA GLU A 114 20.11 -19.62 -10.58
C GLU A 114 19.49 -20.09 -11.89
N CYS A 115 18.92 -19.13 -12.62
CA CYS A 115 18.47 -19.29 -14.01
C CYS A 115 17.42 -20.40 -14.22
N SER A 116 16.39 -20.45 -13.37
CA SER A 116 15.16 -21.22 -13.63
C SER A 116 14.02 -20.30 -14.05
N ALA A 117 13.13 -20.75 -14.94
CA ALA A 117 11.89 -20.02 -15.24
C ALA A 117 10.80 -20.27 -14.15
N SER A 118 11.11 -21.13 -13.18
CA SER A 118 10.27 -21.51 -12.05
C SER A 118 11.00 -21.16 -10.73
N CYS A 119 10.87 -21.98 -9.69
CA CYS A 119 11.52 -21.73 -8.42
C CYS A 119 13.03 -22.06 -8.42
N GLY A 120 13.79 -21.49 -7.49
CA GLY A 120 15.15 -21.97 -7.19
C GLY A 120 15.10 -23.31 -6.46
N ILE A 121 14.72 -23.29 -5.20
CA ILE A 121 14.61 -24.46 -4.32
C ILE A 121 13.16 -24.67 -3.89
N ARG A 122 12.67 -25.89 -4.00
CA ARG A 122 11.31 -26.28 -3.57
C ARG A 122 11.37 -27.54 -2.71
N ILE A 123 10.93 -27.42 -1.46
CA ILE A 123 10.81 -28.52 -0.49
C ILE A 123 9.33 -28.63 -0.11
N GLU A 124 8.72 -29.76 -0.42
CA GLU A 124 7.31 -30.01 -0.16
C GLU A 124 7.12 -31.19 0.79
N LYS A 125 6.53 -30.91 1.95
CA LYS A 125 6.33 -31.85 3.06
C LYS A 125 7.67 -32.35 3.62
N GLY A 126 7.58 -33.32 4.53
CA GLY A 126 8.73 -33.81 5.29
C GLY A 126 9.09 -32.89 6.45
N ALA A 127 10.26 -33.12 7.04
CA ALA A 127 10.72 -32.31 8.17
C ALA A 127 12.23 -32.19 8.29
N ASN A 128 12.69 -31.19 9.03
CA ASN A 128 14.12 -31.04 9.38
C ASN A 128 15.05 -30.87 8.16
N CYS A 129 14.57 -30.27 7.07
CA CYS A 129 15.45 -29.85 5.96
C CYS A 129 15.98 -28.44 6.17
N ARG A 130 17.24 -28.21 5.79
CA ARG A 130 17.98 -26.96 5.98
C ARG A 130 18.48 -26.43 4.63
N VAL A 131 18.31 -25.14 4.38
CA VAL A 131 18.96 -24.40 3.30
C VAL A 131 19.83 -23.33 3.96
N VAL A 132 21.15 -23.45 3.83
CA VAL A 132 22.11 -22.71 4.65
C VAL A 132 23.18 -22.05 3.77
N ALA A 133 23.48 -20.78 4.00
CA ALA A 133 24.54 -20.06 3.27
C ALA A 133 24.43 -20.17 1.73
N CYS A 134 23.21 -20.33 1.20
CA CYS A 134 22.97 -20.45 -0.23
C CYS A 134 22.72 -19.07 -0.85
N GLU A 135 22.99 -18.96 -2.14
CA GLU A 135 22.60 -17.82 -2.97
C GLU A 135 21.58 -18.29 -4.00
N VAL A 136 20.39 -17.69 -4.01
CA VAL A 136 19.33 -18.02 -4.97
C VAL A 136 18.97 -16.78 -5.77
N ARG A 137 19.25 -16.79 -7.08
CA ARG A 137 19.10 -15.59 -7.92
C ARG A 137 18.56 -15.85 -9.31
N ASN A 138 18.02 -14.81 -9.96
CA ASN A 138 17.60 -14.86 -11.36
C ASN A 138 16.62 -16.02 -11.67
N VAL A 139 15.58 -16.18 -10.83
CA VAL A 139 14.55 -17.22 -10.99
C VAL A 139 13.20 -16.61 -11.33
N GLY A 140 12.42 -17.28 -12.18
CA GLY A 140 11.14 -16.78 -12.73
C GLY A 140 9.96 -16.82 -11.77
N ALA A 141 10.02 -17.65 -10.71
CA ALA A 141 8.99 -17.74 -9.68
C ALA A 141 9.53 -17.41 -8.28
N HIS A 142 9.52 -18.35 -7.35
CA HIS A 142 9.97 -18.13 -5.96
C HIS A 142 11.46 -18.47 -5.82
N GLY A 143 12.22 -17.73 -5.02
CA GLY A 143 13.57 -18.13 -4.64
C GLY A 143 13.54 -19.50 -3.95
N ILE A 144 12.93 -19.55 -2.76
CA ILE A 144 12.79 -20.75 -1.95
C ILE A 144 11.32 -20.96 -1.59
N HIS A 145 10.79 -22.17 -1.81
CA HIS A 145 9.47 -22.58 -1.35
C HIS A 145 9.62 -23.78 -0.41
N VAL A 146 9.17 -23.62 0.84
CA VAL A 146 9.26 -24.64 1.89
C VAL A 146 7.89 -24.91 2.51
N LYS A 147 7.52 -26.17 2.58
CA LYS A 147 6.31 -26.66 3.25
C LYS A 147 6.64 -27.94 4.00
N GLY A 148 6.07 -28.14 5.18
CA GLY A 148 6.43 -29.25 6.08
C GLY A 148 6.70 -28.72 7.48
N ASP A 149 7.56 -29.36 8.26
CA ASP A 149 7.84 -28.92 9.64
C ASP A 149 9.34 -28.87 9.94
N ARG A 150 9.73 -28.00 10.87
CA ARG A 150 11.11 -27.80 11.35
C ARG A 150 12.10 -27.56 10.20
N HIS A 151 11.65 -26.91 9.13
CA HIS A 151 12.52 -26.49 8.04
C HIS A 151 13.26 -25.21 8.42
N GLN A 152 14.49 -25.05 7.94
CA GLN A 152 15.30 -23.87 8.21
C GLN A 152 15.85 -23.28 6.93
N VAL A 153 15.71 -21.97 6.76
CA VAL A 153 16.38 -21.18 5.72
C VAL A 153 17.25 -20.17 6.47
N VAL A 154 18.57 -20.36 6.43
CA VAL A 154 19.49 -19.62 7.30
C VAL A 154 20.61 -19.00 6.48
N GLY A 155 20.88 -17.72 6.70
CA GLY A 155 22.07 -17.07 6.15
C GLY A 155 22.11 -16.99 4.63
N CYS A 156 20.96 -17.07 3.96
CA CYS A 156 20.87 -17.11 2.50
C CYS A 156 20.73 -15.72 1.89
N ASP A 157 21.33 -15.52 0.70
CA ASP A 157 21.14 -14.34 -0.14
C ASP A 157 20.16 -14.70 -1.26
N ILE A 158 19.00 -14.03 -1.32
CA ILE A 158 17.91 -14.37 -2.26
C ILE A 158 17.48 -13.12 -2.99
N HIS A 159 17.72 -13.07 -4.30
CA HIS A 159 17.49 -11.85 -5.06
C HIS A 159 17.08 -12.04 -6.51
N HIS A 160 16.55 -10.99 -7.13
CA HIS A 160 16.15 -11.01 -8.54
C HIS A 160 15.15 -12.13 -8.87
N THR A 161 14.16 -12.31 -8.00
CA THR A 161 13.10 -13.32 -8.16
C THR A 161 11.90 -12.73 -8.90
N GLY A 162 11.24 -13.54 -9.74
CA GLY A 162 10.05 -13.12 -10.48
C GLY A 162 8.84 -12.87 -9.57
N ASP A 163 8.71 -13.64 -8.50
CA ASP A 163 7.66 -13.45 -7.49
C ASP A 163 8.25 -13.31 -6.08
N LYS A 164 8.19 -14.35 -5.24
CA LYS A 164 8.58 -14.28 -3.82
C LYS A 164 10.07 -14.58 -3.65
N ALA A 165 10.73 -13.99 -2.66
CA ALA A 165 12.01 -14.52 -2.19
C ALA A 165 11.77 -15.87 -1.48
N ILE A 166 10.87 -15.88 -0.50
CA ILE A 166 10.55 -17.08 0.27
C ILE A 166 9.03 -17.28 0.40
N ALA A 167 8.58 -18.51 0.17
CA ALA A 167 7.25 -18.96 0.57
C ALA A 167 7.39 -20.09 1.60
N MET A 168 6.84 -19.88 2.80
CA MET A 168 6.83 -20.86 3.89
C MET A 168 5.39 -21.16 4.33
N ASP A 169 5.05 -22.44 4.47
CA ASP A 169 3.79 -22.92 5.05
C ASP A 169 4.08 -24.16 5.91
N CYS A 170 4.23 -23.96 7.23
CA CYS A 170 4.68 -24.99 8.15
C CYS A 170 3.80 -25.11 9.39
N GLY A 171 3.51 -26.32 9.86
CA GLY A 171 2.54 -26.61 10.92
C GLY A 171 1.13 -26.89 10.41
N ASN A 172 0.21 -27.18 11.34
CA ASN A 172 -1.16 -27.59 11.02
C ASN A 172 -2.19 -26.77 11.80
N ARG A 173 -2.93 -25.93 11.07
CA ARG A 173 -3.98 -25.07 11.65
C ARG A 173 -5.22 -25.81 12.13
N TYR A 174 -5.51 -27.04 11.68
CA TYR A 174 -6.67 -27.79 12.17
C TYR A 174 -6.47 -28.25 13.61
N THR A 175 -5.23 -28.62 13.96
CA THR A 175 -4.86 -29.12 15.29
C THR A 175 -4.11 -28.09 16.12
N LEU A 176 -3.72 -26.96 15.51
CA LEU A 176 -2.75 -26.00 16.06
C LEU A 176 -1.38 -26.62 16.35
N ALA A 177 -1.03 -27.72 15.67
CA ALA A 177 0.32 -28.29 15.77
C ALA A 177 1.32 -27.32 15.13
N ARG A 178 2.37 -26.99 15.87
CA ARG A 178 3.40 -26.05 15.45
C ARG A 178 4.30 -26.66 14.38
N GLY A 179 4.69 -25.82 13.42
CA GLY A 179 5.68 -26.14 12.41
C GLY A 179 7.10 -25.91 12.89
N ASP A 180 7.33 -24.99 13.83
CA ASP A 180 8.65 -24.66 14.40
C ASP A 180 9.75 -24.48 13.32
N SER A 181 9.37 -23.92 12.17
CA SER A 181 10.28 -23.62 11.07
C SER A 181 10.86 -22.21 11.20
N LEU A 182 12.05 -22.01 10.63
CA LEU A 182 12.88 -20.82 10.84
C LEU A 182 13.31 -20.21 9.50
N ILE A 183 13.20 -18.90 9.39
CA ILE A 183 13.92 -18.09 8.40
C ILE A 183 14.77 -17.10 9.17
N ASP A 184 16.10 -17.24 9.13
CA ASP A 184 17.00 -16.44 9.93
C ASP A 184 18.22 -15.92 9.17
N ASN A 185 18.67 -14.71 9.48
CA ASN A 185 19.89 -14.11 8.94
C ASN A 185 19.96 -14.05 7.40
N CYS A 186 18.82 -14.01 6.73
CA CYS A 186 18.74 -13.98 5.26
C CYS A 186 18.65 -12.56 4.73
N HIS A 187 19.25 -12.33 3.56
CA HIS A 187 19.18 -11.07 2.83
C HIS A 187 18.32 -11.25 1.58
N LEU A 188 17.15 -10.60 1.57
CA LEU A 188 16.13 -10.75 0.55
C LEU A 188 15.97 -9.43 -0.20
N HIS A 189 16.25 -9.38 -1.50
CA HIS A 189 16.12 -8.12 -2.23
C HIS A 189 15.78 -8.26 -3.72
N HIS A 190 15.25 -7.19 -4.33
CA HIS A 190 14.91 -7.18 -5.76
C HIS A 190 13.95 -8.32 -6.13
N THR A 191 12.87 -8.46 -5.35
CA THR A 191 11.85 -9.49 -5.53
C THR A 191 10.67 -8.96 -6.35
N ASN A 192 9.72 -9.83 -6.69
CA ASN A 192 8.47 -9.47 -7.36
C ASN A 192 8.69 -8.81 -8.74
N ARG A 193 9.75 -9.19 -9.47
CA ARG A 193 10.09 -8.55 -10.76
C ARG A 193 9.08 -8.82 -11.87
N VAL A 194 8.37 -9.95 -11.80
CA VAL A 194 7.27 -10.32 -12.70
C VAL A 194 5.93 -9.97 -12.05
N VAL A 195 5.69 -10.41 -10.81
CA VAL A 195 4.44 -10.12 -10.09
C VAL A 195 4.59 -8.89 -9.20
N ARG A 196 4.74 -7.73 -9.85
CA ARG A 196 5.09 -6.43 -9.22
C ARG A 196 4.07 -5.93 -8.19
N ALA A 197 2.76 -6.07 -8.46
CA ALA A 197 1.67 -5.75 -7.54
C ALA A 197 0.67 -6.90 -7.39
N GLY A 198 0.18 -7.14 -6.17
CA GLY A 198 -0.71 -8.27 -5.86
C GLY A 198 -0.02 -9.52 -5.29
N SER A 199 1.26 -9.42 -4.95
CA SER A 199 2.04 -10.48 -4.27
C SER A 199 2.84 -9.94 -3.08
N GLN A 200 3.80 -10.71 -2.58
CA GLN A 200 4.65 -10.38 -1.45
C GLN A 200 6.08 -10.90 -1.64
N ALA A 201 7.07 -10.31 -0.97
CA ALA A 201 8.44 -10.85 -0.96
C ALA A 201 8.53 -12.13 -0.13
N VAL A 202 7.83 -12.18 1.01
CA VAL A 202 7.75 -13.34 1.88
C VAL A 202 6.31 -13.72 2.17
N SER A 203 5.93 -14.95 1.83
CA SER A 203 4.69 -15.58 2.30
C SER A 203 4.99 -16.41 3.54
N PHE A 204 4.41 -16.06 4.68
CA PHE A 204 4.72 -16.70 5.97
C PHE A 204 3.47 -17.30 6.62
N LEU A 205 3.24 -18.59 6.37
CA LEU A 205 2.01 -19.27 6.73
C LEU A 205 2.22 -20.41 7.73
N GLY A 206 1.12 -20.82 8.37
CA GLY A 206 1.04 -22.06 9.15
C GLY A 206 0.86 -21.81 10.65
N VAL A 207 1.65 -22.47 11.50
CA VAL A 207 1.56 -22.35 12.96
C VAL A 207 2.95 -22.34 13.57
N GLY A 208 3.28 -21.38 14.42
CA GLY A 208 4.46 -21.47 15.30
C GLY A 208 5.81 -21.22 14.63
N ASN A 209 5.87 -20.65 13.43
CA ASN A 209 7.14 -20.41 12.73
C ASN A 209 7.82 -19.10 13.17
N ARG A 210 9.14 -19.01 13.01
CA ARG A 210 9.96 -17.83 13.35
C ARG A 210 10.64 -17.22 12.13
N PHE A 211 10.61 -15.89 12.05
CA PHE A 211 11.25 -15.08 11.02
C PHE A 211 12.11 -14.00 11.71
N SER A 212 13.43 -14.17 11.72
CA SER A 212 14.32 -13.32 12.53
C SER A 212 15.63 -12.87 11.88
N HIS A 213 16.15 -11.71 12.29
CA HIS A 213 17.46 -11.22 11.86
C HIS A 213 17.62 -11.08 10.33
N ASN A 214 16.54 -10.88 9.59
CA ASN A 214 16.59 -10.78 8.14
C ASN A 214 16.69 -9.31 7.70
N VAL A 215 17.30 -9.09 6.54
CA VAL A 215 17.24 -7.81 5.83
C VAL A 215 16.38 -7.98 4.58
N ILE A 216 15.36 -7.12 4.42
CA ILE A 216 14.53 -7.08 3.21
C ILE A 216 14.54 -5.69 2.59
N HIS A 217 14.84 -5.58 1.30
CA HIS A 217 14.71 -4.31 0.58
C HIS A 217 14.46 -4.44 -0.92
N ASP A 218 14.09 -3.34 -1.57
CA ASP A 218 13.75 -3.28 -3.01
C ASP A 218 12.71 -4.34 -3.39
N THR A 219 11.55 -4.30 -2.73
CA THR A 219 10.44 -5.24 -3.00
C THR A 219 9.29 -4.55 -3.69
N GLY A 220 8.68 -5.22 -4.68
CA GLY A 220 7.59 -4.65 -5.47
C GLY A 220 6.36 -4.27 -4.64
N TYR A 221 5.78 -5.21 -3.89
CA TYR A 221 4.58 -4.95 -3.07
C TYR A 221 4.81 -5.30 -1.59
N ILE A 222 3.89 -6.03 -0.95
CA ILE A 222 3.96 -6.39 0.48
C ILE A 222 5.30 -7.06 0.80
N ALA A 223 6.03 -6.59 1.82
CA ALA A 223 7.28 -7.24 2.20
C ALA A 223 6.99 -8.64 2.79
N ILE A 224 6.15 -8.71 3.82
CA ILE A 224 5.80 -9.95 4.51
C ILE A 224 4.29 -10.06 4.63
N ARG A 225 3.71 -11.04 3.93
CA ARG A 225 2.31 -11.44 4.13
C ARG A 225 2.29 -12.68 5.02
N PHE A 226 1.76 -12.53 6.23
CA PHE A 226 1.66 -13.63 7.18
C PHE A 226 0.21 -14.06 7.43
N GLY A 227 0.02 -15.30 7.85
CA GLY A 227 -1.31 -15.83 8.16
C GLY A 227 -1.24 -17.21 8.81
N GLY A 228 -2.17 -17.49 9.71
CA GLY A 228 -2.05 -18.61 10.63
C GLY A 228 -1.79 -18.14 12.06
N ASN A 229 -1.07 -18.95 12.84
CA ASN A 229 -1.13 -18.88 14.29
C ASN A 229 0.26 -18.82 14.92
N GLU A 230 0.44 -17.99 15.95
CA GLU A 230 1.60 -18.07 16.86
C GLU A 230 2.98 -17.91 16.19
N HIS A 231 3.04 -17.12 15.13
CA HIS A 231 4.28 -16.75 14.46
C HIS A 231 5.06 -15.72 15.28
N VAL A 232 6.39 -15.76 15.18
CA VAL A 232 7.26 -14.72 15.75
C VAL A 232 8.08 -14.08 14.63
N MET A 233 7.94 -12.76 14.47
CA MET A 233 8.68 -11.95 13.49
C MET A 233 9.48 -10.88 14.23
N GLU A 234 10.79 -11.06 14.35
CA GLU A 234 11.61 -10.21 15.23
C GLU A 234 13.02 -9.89 14.74
N PHE A 235 13.57 -8.76 15.17
CA PHE A 235 14.93 -8.35 14.84
C PHE A 235 15.21 -8.21 13.33
N ASN A 236 14.17 -7.98 12.52
CA ASN A 236 14.34 -7.79 11.07
C ASN A 236 14.54 -6.32 10.74
N ARG A 237 15.32 -6.05 9.69
CA ARG A 237 15.52 -4.70 9.11
C ARG A 237 14.87 -4.64 7.74
N LEU A 238 13.97 -3.69 7.51
CA LEU A 238 13.26 -3.54 6.25
C LEU A 238 13.28 -2.09 5.75
N PHE A 239 13.59 -1.89 4.47
CA PHE A 239 13.61 -0.57 3.84
C PHE A 239 13.39 -0.66 2.34
N ARG A 240 12.97 0.43 1.66
CA ARG A 240 12.65 0.41 0.21
C ARG A 240 11.70 -0.73 -0.19
N THR A 241 10.70 -1.02 0.65
CA THR A 241 9.67 -2.01 0.33
C THR A 241 8.43 -1.33 -0.25
N ASN A 242 7.52 -2.12 -0.85
CA ASN A 242 6.24 -1.65 -1.37
C ASN A 242 6.38 -0.59 -2.49
N VAL A 243 7.41 -0.73 -3.33
CA VAL A 243 7.77 0.26 -4.35
C VAL A 243 6.66 0.47 -5.38
N GLU A 244 5.93 -0.56 -5.75
CA GLU A 244 4.90 -0.57 -6.81
C GLU A 244 3.53 -0.07 -6.34
N SER A 245 3.17 -0.39 -5.10
CA SER A 245 1.85 -0.07 -4.57
C SER A 245 1.87 0.05 -3.06
N ALA A 246 1.09 1.01 -2.57
CA ALA A 246 1.07 1.45 -1.19
C ALA A 246 -0.19 1.03 -0.42
N GLU A 247 -1.07 0.23 -1.05
CA GLU A 247 -2.26 -0.31 -0.38
C GLU A 247 -1.95 -1.50 0.54
N GLY A 248 -0.72 -2.02 0.48
CA GLY A 248 -0.22 -3.07 1.37
C GLY A 248 0.47 -2.52 2.63
N GLY A 249 0.81 -3.43 3.54
CA GLY A 249 1.74 -3.17 4.64
C GLY A 249 3.13 -3.70 4.35
N VAL A 250 4.11 -3.30 5.16
CA VAL A 250 5.41 -3.99 5.28
C VAL A 250 5.13 -5.37 5.87
N PHE A 251 4.42 -5.43 6.99
CA PHE A 251 3.77 -6.63 7.51
C PHE A 251 2.27 -6.54 7.24
N TYR A 252 1.71 -7.57 6.61
CA TYR A 252 0.30 -7.57 6.20
C TYR A 252 -0.38 -8.90 6.56
N THR A 253 -1.56 -8.81 7.16
CA THR A 253 -2.48 -9.93 7.39
C THR A 253 -3.94 -9.42 7.37
N GLY A 254 -4.91 -10.32 7.27
CA GLY A 254 -6.33 -9.94 7.34
C GLY A 254 -7.31 -11.04 6.96
N ARG A 255 -8.60 -10.76 7.15
CA ARG A 255 -9.74 -11.58 6.70
C ARG A 255 -9.81 -13.03 7.23
N ASP A 256 -9.23 -13.28 8.41
CA ASP A 256 -9.33 -14.57 9.10
C ASP A 256 -9.32 -14.39 10.64
N TRP A 257 -10.49 -14.50 11.28
CA TRP A 257 -10.59 -14.38 12.74
C TRP A 257 -9.94 -15.52 13.52
N THR A 258 -9.55 -16.60 12.86
CA THR A 258 -8.90 -17.76 13.49
C THR A 258 -7.38 -17.70 13.35
N SER A 259 -6.83 -16.72 12.63
CA SER A 259 -5.40 -16.45 12.54
C SER A 259 -4.99 -15.55 13.72
N ARG A 260 -4.39 -16.11 14.78
CA ARG A 260 -4.22 -15.44 16.08
C ARG A 260 -2.88 -15.75 16.77
N GLY A 261 -2.49 -14.87 17.68
CA GLY A 261 -1.39 -15.06 18.62
C GLY A 261 0.00 -14.83 18.04
N SER A 262 0.10 -14.20 16.86
CA SER A 262 1.40 -13.88 16.27
C SER A 262 1.99 -12.60 16.87
N VAL A 263 3.31 -12.51 16.89
CA VAL A 263 4.09 -11.42 17.50
C VAL A 263 4.99 -10.77 16.47
N ILE A 264 4.94 -9.45 16.36
CA ILE A 264 5.83 -8.61 15.55
C ILE A 264 6.60 -7.70 16.51
N ARG A 265 7.87 -7.99 16.77
CA ARG A 265 8.64 -7.25 17.78
C ARG A 265 10.07 -6.92 17.42
N HIS A 266 10.58 -5.83 17.96
CA HIS A 266 12.00 -5.48 17.83
C HIS A 266 12.50 -5.41 16.37
N ASN A 267 11.65 -5.01 15.42
CA ASN A 267 12.04 -4.80 14.03
C ASN A 267 12.39 -3.33 13.79
N PHE A 268 13.25 -3.06 12.82
CA PHE A 268 13.58 -1.71 12.36
C PHE A 268 13.13 -1.51 10.91
N ILE A 269 12.15 -0.64 10.72
CA ILE A 269 11.54 -0.35 9.43
C ILE A 269 11.85 1.10 9.10
N HIS A 270 12.53 1.35 7.99
CA HIS A 270 12.91 2.71 7.63
C HIS A 270 12.83 2.97 6.14
N HIS A 271 12.58 4.21 5.75
CA HIS A 271 12.64 4.63 4.35
C HIS A 271 11.76 3.76 3.43
N VAL A 272 10.48 3.68 3.77
CA VAL A 272 9.51 2.88 3.03
C VAL A 272 8.69 3.79 2.14
N GLN A 273 8.66 3.47 0.85
CA GLN A 273 7.91 4.25 -0.12
C GLN A 273 6.43 4.26 0.26
N ASP A 274 5.82 5.43 0.21
CA ASP A 274 4.39 5.59 0.38
C ASP A 274 3.80 6.24 -0.86
N THR A 275 2.79 5.59 -1.43
CA THR A 275 1.99 6.04 -2.58
C THR A 275 2.76 6.27 -3.88
N GLN A 276 2.36 5.58 -4.96
CA GLN A 276 2.55 6.10 -6.31
C GLN A 276 1.33 6.92 -6.73
N GLU A 277 1.46 7.72 -7.79
CA GLU A 277 0.30 8.37 -8.41
C GLU A 277 -0.75 7.33 -8.82
N GLY A 278 -2.01 7.56 -8.42
CA GLY A 278 -3.11 6.60 -8.62
C GLY A 278 -3.30 5.56 -7.51
N CYS A 279 -2.46 5.51 -6.47
CA CYS A 279 -2.72 4.70 -5.27
C CYS A 279 -3.57 5.48 -4.25
N GLY A 280 -4.63 4.85 -3.73
CA GLY A 280 -5.59 5.48 -2.82
C GLY A 280 -5.19 5.53 -1.34
N SER A 281 -4.01 5.00 -0.96
CA SER A 281 -3.57 4.98 0.45
C SER A 281 -2.05 4.83 0.59
N SER A 282 -1.49 5.27 1.73
CA SER A 282 -0.07 5.12 2.08
C SER A 282 0.27 3.74 2.67
N THR A 283 1.51 3.29 2.44
CA THR A 283 2.06 2.05 3.00
C THR A 283 2.11 2.13 4.52
N ARG A 284 1.75 1.05 5.21
CA ARG A 284 1.85 0.94 6.68
C ARG A 284 3.00 0.04 7.11
N PHE A 285 3.55 0.28 8.29
CA PHE A 285 4.45 -0.68 8.94
C PHE A 285 3.72 -2.01 9.17
N VAL A 286 2.66 -2.02 9.99
CA VAL A 286 1.80 -3.20 10.14
C VAL A 286 0.40 -2.85 9.69
N HIS A 287 -0.09 -3.56 8.68
CA HIS A 287 -1.45 -3.45 8.19
C HIS A 287 -2.24 -4.68 8.63
N LEU A 288 -3.00 -4.53 9.71
CA LEU A 288 -3.98 -5.50 10.19
C LEU A 288 -5.30 -5.26 9.46
N ASP A 289 -5.40 -5.82 8.26
CA ASP A 289 -6.48 -5.53 7.34
C ASP A 289 -7.74 -6.31 7.68
N ASP A 290 -8.89 -5.76 7.32
CA ASP A 290 -10.19 -6.42 7.33
C ASP A 290 -10.39 -7.39 8.51
N SER A 291 -10.34 -6.81 9.70
CA SER A 291 -10.55 -7.45 10.99
C SER A 291 -9.54 -8.53 11.42
N ALA A 292 -8.25 -8.38 11.09
CA ALA A 292 -7.21 -9.24 11.65
C ALA A 292 -7.17 -9.15 13.19
N PRO A 293 -7.15 -10.29 13.92
CA PRO A 293 -7.18 -10.26 15.38
C PRO A 293 -5.91 -10.76 16.07
N GLU A 294 -5.78 -10.37 17.34
CA GLU A 294 -4.86 -10.96 18.33
C GLU A 294 -3.39 -11.02 17.86
N ILE A 295 -2.92 -9.90 17.32
CA ILE A 295 -1.51 -9.68 17.00
C ILE A 295 -0.87 -8.81 18.09
N GLU A 296 0.27 -9.26 18.61
CA GLU A 296 1.12 -8.50 19.52
C GLU A 296 2.15 -7.71 18.69
N ILE A 297 2.24 -6.40 18.88
CA ILE A 297 3.15 -5.52 18.13
C ILE A 297 3.90 -4.62 19.09
N HIS A 298 5.19 -4.88 19.32
CA HIS A 298 5.95 -4.09 20.31
C HIS A 298 7.44 -3.94 20.08
N GLY A 299 8.03 -2.88 20.64
CA GLY A 299 9.48 -2.66 20.59
C GLY A 299 10.02 -2.39 19.19
N ASN A 300 9.18 -2.09 18.20
CA ASN A 300 9.59 -1.83 16.83
C ASN A 300 9.91 -0.34 16.63
N VAL A 301 10.80 -0.05 15.70
CA VAL A 301 11.13 1.32 15.26
C VAL A 301 10.69 1.51 13.81
N CYS A 302 9.93 2.58 13.57
CA CYS A 302 9.45 2.97 12.25
C CYS A 302 9.93 4.38 11.93
N TYR A 303 10.72 4.55 10.88
CA TYR A 303 11.29 5.83 10.49
C TYR A 303 10.95 6.18 9.03
N ARG A 304 10.40 7.37 8.79
CA ARG A 304 10.08 7.86 7.43
C ARG A 304 9.27 6.86 6.60
N ILE A 305 8.03 6.67 7.03
CA ILE A 305 7.02 5.83 6.37
C ILE A 305 5.68 6.56 6.32
N GLY A 306 4.78 6.15 5.43
CA GLY A 306 3.39 6.61 5.41
C GLY A 306 2.67 6.38 6.74
N GLY A 307 2.29 5.14 7.04
CA GLY A 307 1.62 4.78 8.30
C GLY A 307 2.47 3.91 9.21
N GLY A 308 2.31 4.06 10.52
CA GLY A 308 2.78 3.07 11.49
C GLY A 308 1.87 1.83 11.50
N VAL A 309 1.13 1.60 12.58
CA VAL A 309 0.21 0.46 12.69
C VAL A 309 -1.21 0.85 12.29
N SER A 310 -1.86 0.06 11.43
CA SER A 310 -3.28 0.20 11.13
C SER A 310 -4.06 -1.04 11.55
N ILE A 311 -5.05 -0.85 12.42
CA ILE A 311 -6.03 -1.83 12.89
C ILE A 311 -7.35 -1.54 12.16
N CYS A 312 -7.58 -2.22 11.04
CA CYS A 312 -8.79 -2.07 10.22
C CYS A 312 -9.88 -3.03 10.74
N GLY A 313 -10.38 -2.76 11.94
CA GLY A 313 -11.28 -3.64 12.69
C GLY A 313 -10.53 -4.76 13.40
N GLY A 314 -11.25 -5.80 13.82
CA GLY A 314 -10.65 -6.96 14.47
C GLY A 314 -10.36 -6.70 15.95
N ALA A 315 -10.24 -7.79 16.70
CA ALA A 315 -10.23 -7.76 18.15
C ALA A 315 -8.93 -8.29 18.75
N ALA A 316 -8.64 -7.85 19.97
CA ALA A 316 -7.56 -8.34 20.82
C ALA A 316 -6.13 -8.07 20.32
N ASN A 317 -5.94 -7.16 19.37
CA ASN A 317 -4.61 -6.70 18.98
C ASN A 317 -4.02 -5.81 20.07
N ASN A 318 -2.73 -5.96 20.35
CA ASN A 318 -2.04 -5.19 21.37
C ASN A 318 -0.80 -4.51 20.75
N VAL A 319 -0.81 -3.18 20.76
CA VAL A 319 0.20 -2.33 20.13
C VAL A 319 0.83 -1.46 21.21
N HIS A 320 2.07 -1.76 21.57
CA HIS A 320 2.74 -1.02 22.62
C HIS A 320 4.24 -0.93 22.49
N ASP A 321 4.85 0.05 23.15
CA ASP A 321 6.30 0.20 23.18
C ASP A 321 6.92 0.29 21.76
N ASN A 322 6.18 0.81 20.77
CA ASN A 322 6.70 1.09 19.43
C ASN A 322 7.09 2.56 19.30
N LEU A 323 8.18 2.82 18.60
CA LEU A 323 8.68 4.15 18.30
C LEU A 323 8.41 4.47 16.82
N PHE A 324 7.62 5.51 16.58
CA PHE A 324 7.32 6.05 15.25
C PHE A 324 7.98 7.41 15.12
N VAL A 325 8.84 7.58 14.12
CA VAL A 325 9.61 8.81 13.90
C VAL A 325 9.40 9.27 12.47
N GLU A 326 8.93 10.51 12.30
CA GLU A 326 8.66 11.10 10.98
C GLU A 326 7.74 10.20 10.14
N CYS A 327 6.63 9.73 10.72
CA CYS A 327 5.59 8.97 10.01
C CYS A 327 4.39 9.88 9.69
N ALA A 328 3.60 9.60 8.64
CA ALA A 328 2.36 10.36 8.43
C ALA A 328 1.35 10.13 9.56
N TRP A 329 1.33 8.93 10.16
CA TRP A 329 0.70 8.68 11.46
C TRP A 329 1.37 7.55 12.25
N GLY A 330 1.21 7.54 13.58
CA GLY A 330 1.71 6.46 14.45
C GLY A 330 0.81 5.23 14.47
N VAL A 331 -0.42 5.36 14.98
CA VAL A 331 -1.40 4.26 15.02
C VAL A 331 -2.75 4.73 14.50
N ASP A 332 -3.41 3.91 13.69
CA ASP A 332 -4.78 4.11 13.22
C ASP A 332 -5.62 2.91 13.60
N ILE A 333 -6.65 3.11 14.43
CA ILE A 333 -7.62 2.08 14.81
C ILE A 333 -9.00 2.51 14.35
N GLY A 334 -9.70 1.64 13.63
CA GLY A 334 -11.03 1.92 13.12
C GLY A 334 -11.95 0.70 13.21
N PRO A 335 -13.28 0.90 13.27
CA PRO A 335 -14.24 -0.18 13.44
C PRO A 335 -14.64 -0.83 12.11
N ARG A 336 -13.69 -1.02 11.19
CA ARG A 336 -14.02 -1.55 9.86
C ARG A 336 -14.61 -2.97 10.01
N GLY A 337 -15.80 -3.17 9.44
CA GLY A 337 -16.48 -4.46 9.46
C GLY A 337 -17.33 -4.74 10.71
N HIS A 338 -17.47 -3.78 11.63
CA HIS A 338 -18.21 -3.98 12.88
C HIS A 338 -19.72 -4.26 12.68
N ASP A 339 -20.29 -3.82 11.57
CA ASP A 339 -21.68 -3.94 11.14
C ASP A 339 -21.94 -5.16 10.25
N MET A 340 -20.92 -5.99 10.00
CA MET A 340 -21.02 -7.09 9.03
C MET A 340 -21.61 -8.37 9.60
N PHE A 341 -21.65 -8.51 10.93
CA PHE A 341 -22.07 -9.71 11.63
C PHE A 341 -23.02 -9.41 12.78
N GLU A 342 -24.07 -10.21 12.88
CA GLU A 342 -25.05 -10.18 13.95
C GLU A 342 -25.11 -11.53 14.67
N PRO A 343 -25.58 -11.57 15.93
CA PRO A 343 -25.87 -12.84 16.59
C PRO A 343 -26.99 -13.61 15.88
N ASP A 344 -26.87 -14.93 15.77
CA ASP A 344 -27.93 -15.80 15.23
C ASP A 344 -28.96 -16.25 16.30
N GLY A 345 -28.82 -15.78 17.53
CA GLY A 345 -29.65 -16.19 18.68
C GLY A 345 -29.35 -17.59 19.23
N LYS A 346 -28.40 -18.34 18.63
CA LYS A 346 -28.04 -19.73 18.98
C LYS A 346 -26.58 -19.85 19.45
N GLY A 347 -25.96 -18.72 19.80
CA GLY A 347 -24.55 -18.65 20.19
C GLY A 347 -23.57 -18.64 19.01
N GLY A 348 -24.05 -18.42 17.79
CA GLY A 348 -23.27 -18.25 16.57
C GLY A 348 -23.40 -16.85 15.99
N PHE A 349 -23.37 -16.75 14.67
CA PHE A 349 -23.39 -15.49 13.94
C PHE A 349 -24.12 -15.63 12.59
N THR A 350 -24.68 -14.52 12.13
CA THR A 350 -25.22 -14.32 10.79
C THR A 350 -24.44 -13.20 10.13
N MET A 351 -24.03 -13.39 8.87
CA MET A 351 -23.45 -12.32 8.07
C MET A 351 -24.58 -11.49 7.47
N VAL A 352 -24.62 -10.19 7.75
CA VAL A 352 -25.72 -9.29 7.35
C VAL A 352 -25.29 -8.20 6.36
N GLY A 353 -23.99 -8.01 6.14
CA GLY A 353 -23.45 -7.01 5.20
C GLY A 353 -22.92 -7.57 3.87
N GLN A 354 -22.29 -6.70 3.06
CA GLN A 354 -21.86 -6.93 1.67
C GLN A 354 -20.90 -8.13 1.43
N SER A 355 -20.83 -8.58 0.17
CA SER A 355 -20.12 -9.77 -0.33
C SER A 355 -18.61 -9.85 -0.05
N GLY A 356 -17.94 -8.75 0.32
CA GLY A 356 -16.48 -8.69 0.52
C GLY A 356 -15.92 -9.44 1.74
N TRP A 357 -16.76 -9.83 2.69
CA TRP A 357 -16.35 -10.40 3.99
C TRP A 357 -16.56 -11.92 4.13
N GLY A 358 -16.96 -12.60 3.04
CA GLY A 358 -17.36 -14.01 3.06
C GLY A 358 -16.27 -15.02 3.47
N SER A 359 -15.00 -14.61 3.54
CA SER A 359 -13.91 -15.48 4.02
C SER A 359 -13.93 -15.70 5.53
N LEU A 360 -14.30 -14.69 6.33
CA LEU A 360 -14.39 -14.79 7.78
C LEU A 360 -15.31 -15.95 8.24
N PRO A 361 -16.59 -16.02 7.81
CA PRO A 361 -17.47 -17.10 8.22
C PRO A 361 -16.99 -18.48 7.73
N LYS A 362 -16.31 -18.52 6.57
CA LYS A 362 -15.71 -19.75 6.04
C LYS A 362 -14.60 -20.28 6.95
N TYR A 363 -13.69 -19.42 7.40
CA TYR A 363 -12.59 -19.85 8.27
C TYR A 363 -13.06 -20.21 9.68
N LEU A 364 -13.98 -19.43 10.25
CA LEU A 364 -14.61 -19.76 11.53
C LEU A 364 -15.21 -21.18 11.51
N LYS A 365 -16.03 -21.49 10.49
CA LYS A 365 -16.61 -22.83 10.31
C LYS A 365 -15.54 -23.90 10.07
N ARG A 366 -14.55 -23.63 9.21
CA ARG A 366 -13.47 -24.57 8.87
C ARG A 366 -12.67 -25.02 10.09
N TYR A 367 -12.34 -24.10 10.99
CA TYR A 367 -11.49 -24.37 12.14
C TYR A 367 -12.26 -24.57 13.45
N LYS A 368 -13.61 -24.68 13.38
CA LYS A 368 -14.47 -24.93 14.54
C LYS A 368 -14.12 -23.99 15.71
N TRP A 369 -14.12 -22.68 15.43
CA TRP A 369 -13.64 -21.62 16.34
C TRP A 369 -14.14 -21.69 17.79
N ASN A 370 -15.35 -22.22 18.01
CA ASN A 370 -16.01 -22.35 19.30
C ASN A 370 -15.82 -23.73 19.96
N GLN A 371 -14.94 -24.58 19.43
CA GLN A 371 -14.58 -25.89 19.98
C GLN A 371 -13.05 -26.00 20.16
N PRO A 372 -12.57 -26.90 21.03
CA PRO A 372 -11.14 -27.20 21.09
C PRO A 372 -10.60 -27.69 19.72
N PRO A 373 -9.36 -27.32 19.36
CA PRO A 373 -8.39 -26.61 20.21
C PRO A 373 -8.56 -25.09 20.25
N TYR A 374 -9.33 -24.49 19.32
CA TYR A 374 -9.43 -23.04 19.16
C TYR A 374 -10.09 -22.32 20.34
N SER A 375 -11.21 -22.83 20.87
CA SER A 375 -11.92 -22.17 21.96
C SER A 375 -11.12 -22.12 23.25
N THR A 376 -10.28 -23.13 23.49
CA THR A 376 -9.38 -23.20 24.65
C THR A 376 -8.13 -22.36 24.42
N ARG A 377 -7.53 -22.40 23.22
CA ARG A 377 -6.29 -21.68 22.92
C ARG A 377 -6.49 -20.18 22.78
N TYR A 378 -7.62 -19.75 22.22
CA TYR A 378 -7.94 -18.34 21.96
C TYR A 378 -9.27 -17.95 22.64
N PRO A 379 -9.30 -17.81 23.98
CA PRO A 379 -10.54 -17.51 24.71
C PRO A 379 -11.17 -16.16 24.30
N LYS A 380 -10.36 -15.17 23.89
CA LYS A 380 -10.85 -13.88 23.37
C LYS A 380 -11.61 -14.00 22.04
N LEU A 381 -11.27 -15.01 21.21
CA LEU A 381 -12.05 -15.34 20.01
C LEU A 381 -13.49 -15.67 20.39
N VAL A 382 -13.69 -16.48 21.43
CA VAL A 382 -15.02 -16.87 21.90
C VAL A 382 -15.73 -15.73 22.62
N ALA A 383 -15.00 -14.99 23.46
CA ALA A 383 -15.56 -13.88 24.22
C ALA A 383 -16.15 -12.78 23.33
N MET A 384 -15.55 -12.52 22.17
CA MET A 384 -16.03 -11.50 21.24
C MET A 384 -17.47 -11.75 20.75
N PHE A 385 -17.90 -13.01 20.60
CA PHE A 385 -19.28 -13.34 20.19
C PHE A 385 -20.33 -13.08 21.28
N LYS A 386 -19.89 -12.81 22.51
CA LYS A 386 -20.75 -12.36 23.61
C LYS A 386 -20.95 -10.85 23.64
N GLN A 387 -20.21 -10.09 22.83
CA GLN A 387 -20.26 -8.63 22.77
C GLN A 387 -21.27 -8.13 21.72
N ARG A 388 -21.63 -6.84 21.80
CA ARG A 388 -22.52 -6.17 20.83
C ARG A 388 -21.98 -4.80 20.43
N PRO A 389 -21.71 -4.55 19.13
CA PRO A 389 -21.79 -5.50 18.01
C PRO A 389 -20.68 -6.57 18.07
N ILE A 390 -20.90 -7.75 17.48
CA ILE A 390 -19.94 -8.89 17.57
C ILE A 390 -18.60 -8.53 16.92
N ALA A 391 -18.64 -7.89 15.76
CA ALA A 391 -17.45 -7.61 14.95
C ALA A 391 -16.77 -6.28 15.32
N ALA A 392 -17.20 -5.60 16.39
CA ALA A 392 -16.51 -4.41 16.86
C ALA A 392 -15.07 -4.75 17.27
N PRO A 393 -14.17 -3.75 17.23
CA PRO A 393 -12.76 -3.91 17.59
C PRO A 393 -12.59 -4.06 19.10
N TRP A 394 -13.05 -5.17 19.66
CA TRP A 394 -13.03 -5.43 21.10
C TRP A 394 -11.63 -5.77 21.60
N PHE A 395 -11.34 -5.38 22.85
CA PHE A 395 -10.17 -5.81 23.60
C PHE A 395 -8.82 -5.40 22.99
N ASN A 396 -8.80 -4.49 22.00
CA ASN A 396 -7.53 -3.97 21.51
C ASN A 396 -6.94 -3.00 22.55
N THR A 397 -5.62 -2.95 22.61
CA THR A 397 -4.86 -2.05 23.47
C THR A 397 -3.82 -1.31 22.64
N VAL A 398 -3.80 0.02 22.76
CA VAL A 398 -2.79 0.89 22.13
C VAL A 398 -2.19 1.74 23.24
N THR A 399 -1.03 1.33 23.75
CA THR A 399 -0.44 1.94 24.96
C THR A 399 1.06 2.08 24.86
N ARG A 400 1.65 3.06 25.54
CA ARG A 400 3.10 3.24 25.63
C ARG A 400 3.81 3.30 24.28
N ASN A 401 3.16 3.80 23.23
CA ASN A 401 3.85 4.08 21.98
C ASN A 401 4.38 5.52 22.02
N VAL A 402 5.47 5.75 21.29
CA VAL A 402 6.14 7.06 21.20
C VAL A 402 6.07 7.51 19.75
N MET A 403 5.46 8.67 19.49
CA MET A 403 5.32 9.28 18.18
C MET A 403 6.11 10.59 18.12
N VAL A 404 7.17 10.60 17.31
CA VAL A 404 8.07 11.73 17.16
C VAL A 404 7.87 12.38 15.80
N GLN A 405 7.48 13.65 15.79
CA GLN A 405 7.31 14.43 14.54
C GLN A 405 6.42 13.75 13.49
N CYS A 406 5.45 12.95 13.96
CA CYS A 406 4.46 12.33 13.10
C CYS A 406 3.45 13.36 12.59
N GLY A 407 2.85 13.13 11.42
CA GLY A 407 1.74 13.95 10.94
C GLY A 407 0.53 13.91 11.87
N ARG A 408 0.29 12.75 12.51
CA ARG A 408 -0.69 12.52 13.58
C ARG A 408 -0.19 11.41 14.52
N GLY A 409 -0.42 11.50 15.83
CA GLY A 409 -0.12 10.42 16.77
C GLY A 409 -1.02 9.19 16.60
N VAL A 410 -2.08 9.10 17.41
CA VAL A 410 -3.08 8.02 17.36
C VAL A 410 -4.40 8.51 16.76
N ARG A 411 -4.95 7.76 15.82
CA ARG A 411 -6.22 8.01 15.15
C ARG A 411 -7.22 6.92 15.52
N SER A 412 -8.44 7.32 15.88
CA SER A 412 -9.48 6.40 16.37
C SER A 412 -10.87 6.71 15.79
N ALA A 413 -10.91 7.19 14.54
CA ALA A 413 -12.16 7.65 13.92
C ALA A 413 -13.23 6.55 13.88
N GLY A 414 -14.44 6.87 14.35
CA GLY A 414 -15.58 5.96 14.40
C GLY A 414 -15.60 4.96 15.57
N MET A 415 -14.57 4.96 16.42
CA MET A 415 -14.52 4.10 17.62
C MET A 415 -15.55 4.53 18.67
N GLN A 416 -16.18 3.57 19.33
CA GLN A 416 -17.08 3.81 20.47
C GLN A 416 -16.37 3.56 21.81
N PRO A 417 -16.80 4.24 22.89
CA PRO A 417 -16.30 3.96 24.24
C PRO A 417 -16.41 2.48 24.61
N GLY A 418 -15.37 1.95 25.26
CA GLY A 418 -15.34 0.57 25.76
C GLY A 418 -14.94 -0.51 24.75
N TRP A 419 -14.87 -0.20 23.45
CA TRP A 419 -14.41 -1.17 22.44
C TRP A 419 -12.93 -1.53 22.62
N SER A 420 -12.08 -0.51 22.74
CA SER A 420 -10.63 -0.65 22.86
C SER A 420 -10.08 0.35 23.87
N THR A 421 -8.89 0.06 24.39
CA THR A 421 -8.15 0.95 25.27
C THR A 421 -7.06 1.67 24.47
N VAL A 422 -7.13 2.98 24.43
CA VAL A 422 -6.12 3.85 23.79
C VAL A 422 -5.71 4.90 24.80
N GLU A 423 -4.56 4.71 25.43
CA GLU A 423 -4.11 5.55 26.53
C GLU A 423 -2.59 5.51 26.69
N ASN A 424 -2.02 6.43 27.46
CA ASN A 424 -0.60 6.41 27.81
C ASN A 424 0.33 6.32 26.59
N ASN A 425 0.04 7.03 25.51
CA ASN A 425 0.94 7.18 24.36
C ASN A 425 1.57 8.58 24.41
N TRP A 426 2.81 8.71 23.96
CA TRP A 426 3.55 9.98 23.96
C TRP A 426 3.65 10.53 22.54
N GLU A 427 3.43 11.84 22.36
CA GLU A 427 3.60 12.55 21.10
C GLU A 427 4.39 13.84 21.33
N GLY A 428 5.37 14.14 20.47
CA GLY A 428 6.19 15.33 20.60
C GLY A 428 7.37 15.37 19.63
N GLU A 429 8.30 16.29 19.87
CA GLU A 429 9.46 16.52 18.98
C GLU A 429 10.74 15.84 19.45
N ASP A 430 10.99 15.81 20.77
CA ASP A 430 12.17 15.17 21.36
C ASP A 430 11.74 14.26 22.52
N PRO A 431 11.74 12.93 22.34
CA PRO A 431 11.40 11.99 23.41
C PRO A 431 12.54 11.82 24.43
N GLY A 432 13.72 12.37 24.17
CA GLY A 432 14.97 12.13 24.92
C GLY A 432 15.90 11.13 24.24
N PHE A 433 16.15 11.32 22.94
CA PHE A 433 17.11 10.49 22.19
C PHE A 433 18.55 10.63 22.72
N VAL A 434 19.33 9.56 22.59
CA VAL A 434 20.79 9.60 22.78
C VAL A 434 21.46 10.35 21.62
N GLU A 435 21.06 10.03 20.38
CA GLU A 435 21.49 10.71 19.16
C GLU A 435 20.30 11.49 18.56
N LYS A 436 20.47 12.79 18.34
CA LYS A 436 19.41 13.69 17.86
C LYS A 436 19.31 13.72 16.35
N ASP A 437 20.39 13.43 15.63
CA ASP A 437 20.37 13.28 14.19
C ASP A 437 19.78 11.92 13.81
N HIS A 438 18.48 11.90 13.48
CA HIS A 438 17.79 10.69 13.01
C HIS A 438 18.43 10.05 11.77
N THR A 439 19.21 10.79 10.98
CA THR A 439 19.89 10.27 9.78
C THR A 439 21.07 9.35 10.12
N SER A 440 21.52 9.34 11.38
CA SER A 440 22.45 8.35 11.93
C SER A 440 21.83 6.95 12.07
N LEU A 441 20.48 6.87 12.04
CA LEU A 441 19.69 5.67 12.30
C LEU A 441 19.85 5.07 13.71
N ASP A 442 20.32 5.87 14.67
CA ASP A 442 20.31 5.51 16.09
C ASP A 442 19.09 6.12 16.79
N PHE A 443 18.16 5.27 17.21
CA PHE A 443 16.91 5.68 17.86
C PHE A 443 16.86 5.28 19.34
N ARG A 444 18.01 5.03 19.97
CA ARG A 444 18.06 4.71 21.40
C ARG A 444 17.61 5.92 22.23
N LEU A 445 16.84 5.67 23.28
CA LEU A 445 16.41 6.66 24.26
C LEU A 445 17.28 6.58 25.52
N ALA A 446 17.68 7.73 26.07
CA ALA A 446 18.41 7.78 27.32
C ALA A 446 17.57 7.25 28.49
N ASP A 447 18.20 6.82 29.59
CA ASP A 447 17.47 6.43 30.81
C ASP A 447 16.65 7.56 31.42
N SER A 448 17.10 8.80 31.24
CA SER A 448 16.39 10.01 31.65
C SER A 448 15.31 10.47 30.67
N ALA A 449 15.09 9.78 29.55
CA ALA A 449 14.22 10.19 28.46
C ALA A 449 12.80 10.53 28.95
N VAL A 450 12.26 11.64 28.45
CA VAL A 450 10.95 12.17 28.85
C VAL A 450 9.85 11.17 28.50
N ALA A 451 9.90 10.60 27.29
CA ALA A 451 8.92 9.62 26.85
C ALA A 451 8.91 8.36 27.76
N ARG A 452 10.08 7.90 28.21
CA ARG A 452 10.18 6.75 29.12
C ARG A 452 9.52 7.03 30.46
N LYS A 453 9.76 8.22 31.04
CA LYS A 453 9.14 8.63 32.32
C LYS A 453 7.63 8.86 32.19
N ALA A 454 7.20 9.47 31.08
CA ALA A 454 5.81 9.86 30.87
C ALA A 454 4.89 8.66 30.66
N VAL A 455 5.32 7.65 29.90
CA VAL A 455 4.46 6.53 29.52
C VAL A 455 5.01 5.14 29.90
N GLY A 456 6.17 5.06 30.57
CA GLY A 456 6.78 3.78 30.91
C GLY A 456 7.33 3.02 29.71
N PHE A 457 7.74 3.74 28.65
CA PHE A 457 8.28 3.15 27.42
C PHE A 457 9.51 2.27 27.72
N GLN A 458 9.50 1.05 27.18
CA GLN A 458 10.59 0.08 27.38
C GLN A 458 11.80 0.34 26.44
N PRO A 459 13.03 0.03 26.88
CA PRO A 459 14.22 0.15 26.03
C PRO A 459 14.12 -0.67 24.73
N LEU A 460 14.64 -0.10 23.64
CA LEU A 460 14.71 -0.74 22.33
C LEU A 460 15.97 -1.61 22.20
N GLN A 461 15.85 -2.76 21.52
CA GLN A 461 16.94 -3.71 21.26
C GLN A 461 17.48 -3.57 19.82
N LEU A 462 17.89 -2.35 19.46
CA LEU A 462 18.30 -2.03 18.08
C LEU A 462 19.63 -2.66 17.67
N ASP A 463 20.51 -2.94 18.63
CA ASP A 463 21.81 -3.60 18.47
C ASP A 463 21.69 -5.02 17.91
N ARG A 464 20.53 -5.65 18.07
CA ARG A 464 20.25 -7.01 17.60
C ARG A 464 19.60 -7.07 16.22
N VAL A 465 19.31 -5.93 15.60
CA VAL A 465 18.47 -5.88 14.39
C VAL A 465 19.29 -6.10 13.12
N GLY A 466 18.75 -6.95 12.23
CA GLY A 466 19.33 -7.23 10.92
C GLY A 466 20.29 -8.42 10.94
N LEU A 467 21.14 -8.47 9.94
CA LEU A 467 22.08 -9.58 9.72
C LEU A 467 23.19 -9.58 10.77
N TYR A 468 23.72 -10.76 11.06
CA TYR A 468 24.84 -10.95 11.99
C TYR A 468 25.91 -11.89 11.41
N GLU A 469 27.13 -11.75 11.90
CA GLU A 469 28.26 -12.61 11.52
C GLU A 469 28.02 -14.06 11.94
N SER A 470 28.12 -14.99 10.98
CA SER A 470 27.94 -16.42 11.24
C SER A 470 28.57 -17.26 10.12
N LEU A 471 29.07 -18.44 10.48
CA LEU A 471 29.53 -19.45 9.52
C LEU A 471 28.38 -20.03 8.67
N ASP A 472 27.14 -19.91 9.15
CA ASP A 472 25.94 -20.32 8.42
C ASP A 472 25.46 -19.25 7.43
N ARG A 473 26.18 -18.13 7.27
CA ARG A 473 25.85 -17.06 6.35
C ARG A 473 26.69 -17.10 5.07
N ARG A 474 26.04 -16.82 3.93
CA ARG A 474 26.63 -16.82 2.59
C ARG A 474 27.87 -15.94 2.47
N SER A 475 27.79 -14.74 3.04
CA SER A 475 28.82 -13.72 2.93
C SER A 475 28.80 -12.79 4.16
N TRP A 476 29.98 -12.28 4.55
CA TRP A 476 30.11 -11.27 5.61
C TRP A 476 31.39 -10.45 5.39
N PRO A 477 31.41 -9.13 5.70
CA PRO A 477 30.26 -8.30 6.03
C PRO A 477 29.34 -8.08 4.83
N VAL A 478 28.05 -7.86 5.09
CA VAL A 478 27.10 -7.50 4.02
C VAL A 478 27.06 -5.99 3.88
N VAL A 479 27.40 -5.51 2.68
CA VAL A 479 27.29 -4.09 2.34
C VAL A 479 25.85 -3.81 1.90
N LEU A 480 25.16 -2.95 2.64
CA LEU A 480 23.80 -2.53 2.32
C LEU A 480 23.83 -1.17 1.64
N ASP A 481 23.22 -1.10 0.46
CA ASP A 481 22.88 0.16 -0.19
C ASP A 481 21.66 0.76 0.55
N VAL A 482 21.92 1.66 1.50
CA VAL A 482 20.87 2.31 2.28
C VAL A 482 20.45 3.62 1.61
N PRO A 483 19.17 4.02 1.72
CA PRO A 483 18.71 5.30 1.17
C PRO A 483 19.54 6.49 1.67
N ALA A 484 19.66 7.51 0.83
CA ALA A 484 20.38 8.74 1.15
C ALA A 484 19.78 9.42 2.40
N LYS A 485 20.63 10.13 3.16
CA LYS A 485 20.25 10.78 4.44
C LYS A 485 19.09 11.77 4.30
N ASP A 486 18.98 12.41 3.14
CA ASP A 486 17.95 13.39 2.80
C ASP A 486 16.72 12.78 2.12
N TRP A 487 16.66 11.44 1.96
CA TRP A 487 15.51 10.77 1.36
C TRP A 487 14.24 11.03 2.17
N ARG A 488 13.15 11.39 1.49
CA ARG A 488 11.86 11.66 2.11
C ARG A 488 10.73 10.89 1.41
N PRO A 489 9.77 10.34 2.18
CA PRO A 489 8.57 9.71 1.64
C PRO A 489 7.65 10.76 0.99
N ARG A 490 6.82 10.34 0.03
CA ARG A 490 5.96 11.22 -0.78
C ARG A 490 5.01 12.06 0.08
N TRP A 491 4.44 11.52 1.16
CA TRP A 491 3.56 12.31 2.03
C TRP A 491 4.26 13.54 2.63
N MET A 492 5.56 13.48 2.88
CA MET A 492 6.31 14.63 3.39
C MET A 492 6.42 15.73 2.34
N HIS A 493 6.64 15.36 1.07
CA HIS A 493 6.64 16.30 -0.05
C HIS A 493 5.25 16.93 -0.25
N LEU A 494 4.20 16.10 -0.28
CA LEU A 494 2.82 16.57 -0.39
C LEU A 494 2.43 17.49 0.78
N ARG A 495 2.92 17.21 1.99
CA ARG A 495 2.69 18.08 3.16
C ARG A 495 3.39 19.43 2.99
N ASP A 496 4.62 19.46 2.50
CA ASP A 496 5.35 20.71 2.25
C ASP A 496 4.70 21.53 1.14
N GLU A 497 4.23 20.87 0.08
CA GLU A 497 3.43 21.50 -0.98
C GLU A 497 2.13 22.08 -0.42
N ALA A 498 1.40 21.33 0.41
CA ALA A 498 0.18 21.80 1.05
C ALA A 498 0.41 23.02 1.95
N LYS A 499 1.53 23.06 2.69
CA LYS A 499 1.94 24.24 3.50
C LYS A 499 2.21 25.48 2.66
N ARG A 500 2.55 25.32 1.38
CA ARG A 500 2.76 26.43 0.43
C ARG A 500 1.46 26.88 -0.23
N GLY A 501 0.35 26.16 -0.02
CA GLY A 501 -0.97 26.51 -0.50
C GLY A 501 -1.53 27.74 0.23
N PRO A 502 -2.40 28.54 -0.41
CA PRO A 502 -3.02 29.69 0.25
C PRO A 502 -3.89 29.24 1.43
N SER A 503 -3.67 29.83 2.61
CA SER A 503 -4.47 29.60 3.83
C SER A 503 -5.80 30.35 3.79
N ASP A 504 -5.82 31.49 3.10
CA ASP A 504 -6.98 32.37 2.94
C ASP A 504 -7.60 32.11 1.57
N LEU A 505 -8.35 31.01 1.45
CA LEU A 505 -9.13 30.78 0.24
C LEU A 505 -10.23 31.85 0.16
N PRO A 506 -10.38 32.54 -0.99
CA PRO A 506 -11.40 33.56 -1.14
C PRO A 506 -12.80 32.93 -1.00
N VAL A 507 -13.66 33.58 -0.22
CA VAL A 507 -15.07 33.22 -0.05
C VAL A 507 -15.89 34.16 -0.91
N PHE A 508 -16.58 33.61 -1.91
CA PHE A 508 -17.43 34.36 -2.82
C PHE A 508 -18.90 34.21 -2.43
N LYS A 509 -19.66 35.32 -2.42
CA LYS A 509 -21.11 35.25 -2.23
C LYS A 509 -21.77 34.66 -3.48
N VAL A 510 -22.54 33.59 -3.32
CA VAL A 510 -23.34 33.02 -4.42
C VAL A 510 -24.68 33.75 -4.47
N MET A 511 -24.94 34.44 -5.58
CA MET A 511 -26.15 35.26 -5.76
C MET A 511 -27.31 34.42 -6.29
N GLN A 512 -28.55 34.80 -5.93
CA GLN A 512 -29.74 34.15 -6.49
C GLN A 512 -29.94 34.58 -7.94
N VAL A 513 -30.26 33.62 -8.81
CA VAL A 513 -30.59 33.88 -10.22
C VAL A 513 -31.86 34.73 -10.29
N THR A 514 -31.83 35.83 -11.05
CA THR A 514 -32.97 36.75 -11.22
C THR A 514 -33.65 36.67 -12.60
N GLY A 515 -33.06 35.93 -13.55
CA GLY A 515 -33.55 35.73 -14.90
C GLY A 515 -33.22 34.32 -15.45
N LYS A 516 -33.63 33.99 -16.67
CA LYS A 516 -33.30 32.69 -17.25
C LYS A 516 -31.86 32.68 -17.79
N ILE A 517 -31.01 31.80 -17.26
CA ILE A 517 -29.65 31.56 -17.77
C ILE A 517 -29.73 30.69 -19.05
N ALA A 518 -29.07 31.13 -20.12
CA ALA A 518 -28.94 30.45 -21.40
C ALA A 518 -27.50 29.92 -21.55
N ILE A 519 -27.33 28.60 -21.59
CA ILE A 519 -26.02 27.98 -21.80
C ILE A 519 -25.75 27.91 -23.32
N ASP A 520 -25.40 29.04 -23.93
CA ASP A 520 -25.19 29.17 -25.38
C ASP A 520 -23.77 29.62 -25.78
N GLY A 521 -22.89 29.82 -24.79
CA GLY A 521 -21.51 30.27 -24.98
C GLY A 521 -21.36 31.79 -25.15
N VAL A 522 -22.45 32.55 -25.10
CA VAL A 522 -22.44 34.01 -25.06
C VAL A 522 -22.69 34.46 -23.63
N VAL A 523 -21.73 35.14 -23.02
CA VAL A 523 -21.92 35.70 -21.67
C VAL A 523 -22.55 37.09 -21.82
N ASP A 524 -23.88 37.15 -21.75
CA ASP A 524 -24.59 38.44 -21.74
C ASP A 524 -24.50 39.06 -20.34
N PRO A 525 -24.02 40.30 -20.19
CA PRO A 525 -24.07 41.02 -18.92
C PRO A 525 -25.45 41.00 -18.26
N MET A 526 -26.56 41.04 -19.01
CA MET A 526 -27.91 41.00 -18.45
C MET A 526 -28.31 39.62 -17.91
N GLU A 527 -27.73 38.55 -18.43
CA GLU A 527 -27.96 37.18 -17.96
C GLU A 527 -27.30 36.94 -16.59
N TRP A 528 -26.17 37.60 -16.35
CA TRP A 528 -25.38 37.51 -15.12
C TRP A 528 -25.40 38.82 -14.32
N THR A 529 -26.53 39.53 -14.27
CA THR A 529 -26.73 40.72 -13.42
C THR A 529 -28.03 40.56 -12.61
N PRO A 530 -28.07 40.89 -11.30
CA PRO A 530 -29.33 40.92 -10.55
C PRO A 530 -30.30 41.93 -11.18
N GLY A 531 -31.55 41.54 -11.41
CA GLY A 531 -32.58 42.24 -12.21
C GLY A 531 -33.04 43.65 -11.80
N ASP A 532 -32.25 44.40 -11.03
CA ASP A 532 -32.68 45.61 -10.31
C ASP A 532 -31.67 46.77 -10.45
N ALA A 533 -30.86 46.84 -11.51
CA ALA A 533 -29.83 47.88 -11.68
C ALA A 533 -30.41 49.27 -12.07
N THR A 534 -31.25 49.86 -11.21
CA THR A 534 -31.64 51.28 -11.24
C THR A 534 -30.95 52.06 -10.12
N GLY A 535 -29.62 52.15 -10.18
CA GLY A 535 -28.87 53.25 -9.58
C GLY A 535 -28.98 53.42 -8.05
N SER A 536 -28.30 52.60 -7.28
CA SER A 536 -27.45 53.01 -6.14
C SER A 536 -26.71 51.77 -5.61
N ALA A 537 -25.60 51.46 -6.28
CA ALA A 537 -24.67 50.35 -6.01
C ALA A 537 -25.32 48.96 -5.89
N PRO A 538 -25.61 48.27 -7.02
CA PRO A 538 -25.98 46.86 -6.96
C PRO A 538 -24.84 46.04 -6.34
N GLU A 539 -25.17 44.99 -5.59
CA GLU A 539 -24.20 43.95 -5.23
C GLU A 539 -23.77 43.24 -6.53
N ILE A 540 -22.71 43.74 -7.16
CA ILE A 540 -22.08 43.14 -8.34
C ILE A 540 -21.50 41.78 -7.91
N HIS A 541 -21.55 40.77 -8.78
CA HIS A 541 -20.96 39.46 -8.50
C HIS A 541 -19.52 39.58 -8.00
N ASP A 542 -19.22 38.94 -6.87
CA ASP A 542 -17.83 38.72 -6.50
C ASP A 542 -17.21 37.83 -7.59
N THR A 543 -16.25 38.37 -8.32
CA THR A 543 -15.59 37.66 -9.43
C THR A 543 -14.32 37.00 -8.92
N ALA A 544 -14.23 35.68 -9.12
CA ALA A 544 -13.01 34.93 -8.83
C ALA A 544 -12.01 35.13 -9.95
N GLU A 545 -10.89 35.80 -9.66
CA GLU A 545 -9.83 36.06 -10.63
C GLU A 545 -8.61 35.17 -10.40
N LEU A 546 -8.14 34.51 -11.45
CA LEU A 546 -6.85 33.81 -11.46
C LEU A 546 -5.75 34.78 -11.90
N VAL A 547 -5.30 35.61 -10.96
CA VAL A 547 -4.29 36.65 -11.21
C VAL A 547 -2.85 36.13 -11.25
N TRP A 548 -2.62 34.85 -10.93
CA TRP A 548 -1.29 34.23 -10.85
C TRP A 548 -1.20 32.95 -11.70
N THR A 549 -0.07 32.74 -12.36
CA THR A 549 0.25 31.50 -13.09
C THR A 549 0.72 30.39 -12.13
N HIS A 550 0.84 29.15 -12.62
CA HIS A 550 1.39 28.03 -11.85
C HIS A 550 2.85 28.25 -11.37
N THR A 551 3.59 29.16 -12.02
CA THR A 551 4.94 29.60 -11.62
C THR A 551 4.93 30.80 -10.65
N ARG A 552 3.75 31.24 -10.20
CA ARG A 552 3.54 32.44 -9.35
C ARG A 552 3.93 33.77 -10.01
N ALA A 553 3.97 33.82 -11.34
CA ALA A 553 4.07 35.08 -12.07
C ALA A 553 2.68 35.71 -12.24
N LYS A 554 2.59 37.04 -12.36
CA LYS A 554 1.32 37.72 -12.61
C LYS A 554 0.78 37.27 -13.98
N ALA A 555 -0.46 36.81 -14.03
CA ALA A 555 -1.10 36.41 -15.27
C ALA A 555 -1.27 37.64 -16.19
N VAL A 556 -0.85 37.53 -17.44
CA VAL A 556 -1.03 38.59 -18.46
C VAL A 556 -2.47 38.61 -18.98
N ARG A 557 -3.13 37.44 -18.99
CA ARG A 557 -4.53 37.24 -19.35
C ARG A 557 -5.21 36.57 -18.16
N VAL A 558 -6.12 37.29 -17.50
CA VAL A 558 -6.73 36.86 -16.24
C VAL A 558 -7.98 36.04 -16.55
N SER A 559 -8.05 34.84 -16.00
CA SER A 559 -9.29 34.06 -16.01
C SER A 559 -10.21 34.56 -14.91
N GLN A 560 -11.50 34.69 -15.23
CA GLN A 560 -12.54 35.14 -14.32
C GLN A 560 -13.60 34.05 -14.18
N ALA A 561 -14.19 33.93 -12.98
CA ALA A 561 -15.35 33.08 -12.76
C ALA A 561 -16.40 33.78 -11.88
N MET A 562 -17.67 33.50 -12.18
CA MET A 562 -18.84 34.03 -11.45
C MET A 562 -19.75 32.88 -11.02
N LEU A 563 -20.47 33.08 -9.90
CA LEU A 563 -21.32 32.06 -9.29
C LEU A 563 -22.74 32.59 -9.05
N GLN A 564 -23.75 31.84 -9.49
CA GLN A 564 -25.18 32.09 -9.21
C GLN A 564 -25.92 30.80 -8.83
N SER A 565 -27.09 30.89 -8.20
CA SER A 565 -27.92 29.73 -7.84
C SER A 565 -29.43 30.00 -7.97
N ASP A 566 -30.21 29.02 -8.42
CA ASP A 566 -31.68 29.07 -8.44
C ASP A 566 -32.32 28.20 -7.34
N GLU A 567 -31.57 27.97 -6.24
CA GLU A 567 -31.87 27.03 -5.15
C GLU A 567 -31.72 25.54 -5.52
N THR A 568 -31.86 25.17 -6.79
CA THR A 568 -31.72 23.78 -7.26
C THR A 568 -30.39 23.50 -7.94
N CYS A 569 -29.85 24.49 -8.64
CA CYS A 569 -28.64 24.42 -9.44
C CYS A 569 -27.66 25.51 -9.03
N LEU A 570 -26.37 25.18 -9.00
CA LEU A 570 -25.28 26.15 -8.96
C LEU A 570 -24.80 26.38 -10.39
N TYR A 571 -24.89 27.62 -10.85
CA TYR A 571 -24.39 28.07 -12.13
C TYR A 571 -23.00 28.66 -11.96
N VAL A 572 -22.07 28.22 -12.81
CA VAL A 572 -20.68 28.67 -12.81
C VAL A 572 -20.34 29.18 -14.21
N ASN A 573 -20.04 30.47 -14.31
CA ASN A 573 -19.55 31.07 -15.55
C ASN A 573 -18.02 31.11 -15.53
N PHE A 574 -17.39 30.80 -16.66
CA PHE A 574 -15.97 31.00 -16.86
C PHE A 574 -15.73 31.95 -18.02
N ARG A 575 -14.94 32.99 -17.78
CA ARG A 575 -14.45 33.88 -18.82
C ARG A 575 -12.93 33.80 -18.83
N ASN A 576 -12.38 33.28 -19.92
CA ASN A 576 -10.93 33.16 -20.10
C ASN A 576 -10.51 33.98 -21.30
N GLU A 577 -9.61 34.93 -21.08
CA GLU A 577 -8.94 35.60 -22.19
C GLU A 577 -7.88 34.67 -22.77
N ILE A 578 -8.04 34.34 -24.05
CA ILE A 578 -7.11 33.48 -24.79
C ILE A 578 -6.25 34.30 -25.75
N ASP A 579 -5.13 33.71 -26.15
CA ASP A 579 -4.31 34.28 -27.23
C ASP A 579 -4.92 33.89 -28.59
N GLY A 580 -5.63 34.83 -29.22
CA GLY A 580 -6.28 34.60 -30.52
C GLY A 580 -5.32 34.18 -31.64
N THR A 581 -4.01 34.37 -31.48
CA THR A 581 -3.00 33.93 -32.46
C THR A 581 -2.61 32.46 -32.32
N LYS A 582 -2.90 31.82 -31.18
CA LYS A 582 -2.53 30.43 -30.89
C LYS A 582 -3.68 29.43 -31.09
N GLY A 583 -4.91 29.92 -31.15
CA GLY A 583 -6.12 29.08 -31.19
C GLY A 583 -6.38 28.36 -29.87
N ILE A 584 -7.44 27.55 -29.83
CA ILE A 584 -7.78 26.67 -28.70
C ILE A 584 -7.77 25.24 -29.20
N THR A 585 -7.25 24.31 -28.41
CA THR A 585 -7.29 22.89 -28.74
C THR A 585 -8.72 22.34 -28.62
N GLY A 586 -9.19 21.58 -29.60
CA GLY A 586 -10.53 20.96 -29.60
C GLY A 586 -10.61 19.59 -28.91
N GLY A 587 -9.71 19.30 -27.97
CA GLY A 587 -9.72 18.05 -27.20
C GLY A 587 -10.22 18.25 -25.77
N HIS A 588 -10.45 17.16 -25.05
CA HIS A 588 -10.91 17.17 -23.65
C HIS A 588 -10.04 16.33 -22.70
N LYS A 589 -8.72 16.28 -22.93
CA LYS A 589 -7.75 15.63 -22.04
C LYS A 589 -7.08 16.64 -21.11
N TRP A 590 -7.34 16.50 -19.80
CA TRP A 590 -6.71 17.31 -18.76
C TRP A 590 -5.17 17.30 -18.84
N GLY A 591 -4.56 18.48 -18.72
CA GLY A 591 -3.10 18.65 -18.79
C GLY A 591 -2.52 18.62 -20.21
N ARG A 592 -3.34 18.40 -21.23
CA ARG A 592 -2.96 18.45 -22.65
C ARG A 592 -3.75 19.49 -23.42
N ASP A 593 -5.07 19.45 -23.28
CA ASP A 593 -6.00 20.32 -23.98
C ASP A 593 -6.44 21.49 -23.08
N ASP A 594 -6.78 22.61 -23.71
CA ASP A 594 -7.27 23.83 -23.06
C ASP A 594 -8.53 23.55 -22.24
N ALA A 595 -8.43 23.83 -20.95
CA ALA A 595 -9.45 23.50 -19.97
C ALA A 595 -9.43 24.49 -18.82
N VAL A 596 -10.58 24.60 -18.14
CA VAL A 596 -10.71 25.29 -16.86
C VAL A 596 -11.06 24.27 -15.79
N GLU A 597 -10.44 24.37 -14.63
CA GLU A 597 -10.82 23.63 -13.43
C GLU A 597 -11.15 24.61 -12.31
N ILE A 598 -12.25 24.34 -11.60
CA ILE A 598 -12.58 25.03 -10.34
C ILE A 598 -12.84 24.01 -9.25
N SER A 599 -12.37 24.33 -8.04
CA SER A 599 -12.66 23.58 -6.82
C SER A 599 -13.51 24.44 -5.89
N LEU A 600 -14.74 24.01 -5.62
CA LEU A 600 -15.72 24.74 -4.84
C LEU A 600 -16.11 23.93 -3.61
N ALA A 601 -16.32 24.62 -2.48
CA ALA A 601 -16.88 24.00 -1.28
C ALA A 601 -17.84 24.98 -0.60
N GLU A 602 -19.01 24.48 -0.19
CA GLU A 602 -19.95 25.28 0.58
C GLU A 602 -19.36 25.63 1.96
N VAL A 603 -19.47 26.88 2.38
CA VAL A 603 -19.08 27.32 3.72
C VAL A 603 -20.34 27.61 4.53
N LYS A 604 -20.63 26.79 5.55
CA LYS A 604 -21.81 26.93 6.40
C LYS A 604 -21.41 27.00 7.87
N GLY A 605 -21.71 28.11 8.54
CA GLY A 605 -21.35 28.33 9.95
C GLY A 605 -19.85 28.24 10.22
N GLY A 606 -19.02 28.75 9.29
CA GLY A 606 -17.55 28.68 9.39
C GLY A 606 -16.93 27.31 9.08
N LYS A 607 -17.74 26.30 8.71
CA LYS A 607 -17.25 24.97 8.32
C LYS A 607 -17.30 24.79 6.81
N ILE A 608 -16.20 24.30 6.25
CA ILE A 608 -16.07 23.95 4.83
C ILE A 608 -16.66 22.55 4.60
N GLY A 609 -17.70 22.48 3.78
CA GLY A 609 -18.36 21.27 3.30
C GLY A 609 -17.52 20.47 2.28
N PRO A 610 -18.09 19.44 1.64
CA PRO A 610 -17.39 18.64 0.63
C PRO A 610 -16.97 19.49 -0.57
N THR A 611 -15.74 19.27 -1.06
CA THR A 611 -15.24 19.96 -2.25
C THR A 611 -15.73 19.27 -3.52
N ILE A 612 -16.28 20.06 -4.44
CA ILE A 612 -16.65 19.67 -5.79
C ILE A 612 -15.60 20.26 -6.73
N VAL A 613 -15.04 19.42 -7.60
CA VAL A 613 -14.13 19.85 -8.66
C VAL A 613 -14.87 19.73 -9.98
N LEU A 614 -14.95 20.84 -10.72
CA LEU A 614 -15.58 20.91 -12.03
C LEU A 614 -14.51 21.23 -13.07
N ARG A 615 -14.56 20.53 -14.20
CA ARG A 615 -13.72 20.80 -15.37
C ARG A 615 -14.60 21.09 -16.58
N GLY A 616 -14.24 22.11 -17.35
CA GLY A 616 -14.82 22.42 -18.65
C GLY A 616 -13.74 22.53 -19.72
N TYR A 617 -14.01 22.01 -20.90
CA TYR A 617 -13.12 22.05 -22.07
C TYR A 617 -13.74 22.90 -23.17
N ALA A 618 -12.89 23.40 -24.06
CA ALA A 618 -13.30 24.30 -25.14
C ALA A 618 -14.24 23.65 -26.18
N ASP A 619 -14.24 22.32 -26.28
CA ASP A 619 -15.13 21.54 -27.16
C ASP A 619 -16.52 21.29 -26.54
N GLY A 620 -16.79 21.81 -25.34
CA GLY A 620 -18.02 21.55 -24.57
C GLY A 620 -17.97 20.29 -23.71
N GLY A 621 -16.86 19.54 -23.72
CA GLY A 621 -16.61 18.45 -22.79
C GLY A 621 -16.60 18.93 -21.35
N SER A 622 -17.08 18.11 -20.41
CA SER A 622 -17.06 18.43 -18.98
C SER A 622 -16.74 17.23 -18.10
N GLY A 623 -16.19 17.50 -16.92
CA GLY A 623 -15.88 16.49 -15.90
C GLY A 623 -16.29 16.96 -14.51
N ARG A 624 -16.88 16.07 -13.71
CA ARG A 624 -17.28 16.36 -12.33
C ARG A 624 -16.66 15.34 -11.39
N PHE A 625 -15.94 15.84 -10.39
CA PHE A 625 -15.36 15.03 -9.32
C PHE A 625 -15.86 15.54 -7.98
N ARG A 626 -16.21 14.62 -7.08
CA ARG A 626 -16.57 14.95 -5.71
C ARG A 626 -15.49 14.41 -4.79
N MET A 627 -14.76 15.30 -4.14
CA MET A 627 -13.81 14.90 -3.10
C MET A 627 -14.58 14.69 -1.81
N LYS A 628 -14.67 13.43 -1.36
CA LYS A 628 -15.11 13.13 0.00
C LYS A 628 -13.92 13.35 0.93
N LYS A 629 -14.12 14.16 1.98
CA LYS A 629 -13.15 14.31 3.07
C LYS A 629 -12.85 12.98 3.74
#